data_AF-A0A7K3ZLQ0-F1
#
_entry.id   AF-A0A7K3ZLQ0-F1
#
_cell.length_a   1.000
_cell.length_b   1.000
_cell.length_c   1.000
_cell.angle_alpha   90.00
_cell.angle_beta   90.00
_cell.angle_gamma   90.00
#
_symmetry.space_group_name_H-M   'P 1'
#
loop_
_entity.id
_entity.type
_entity.pdbx_description
1 polymer ?
#
loop_
_entity_poly.entity_id
_entity_poly.type
_entity_poly.pdbx_seq_one_letter_code
_entity_poly.pdbx_strand_id
1 'polypeptide(L)'
;MDKPMQKYLVLIKTRPGRGGEFWEDFQKIPDQPMNGVSIESSWSLYGYWDFLLLFQADSNENSLHFIGEVLRKVRGIAKTSTSPMTALKKFGKM
;
A
#
# COMPACT_ATOMS: atom_id res chain seq x y z
N MET A 1 23.05 -0.88 11.40
CA MET A 1 21.81 -1.11 12.17
C MET A 1 20.67 -0.87 11.22
N ASP A 2 19.87 -1.90 10.92
CA ASP A 2 18.67 -1.70 10.12
C ASP A 2 17.73 -0.77 10.90
N LYS A 3 17.31 0.32 10.26
CA LYS A 3 16.33 1.22 10.88
C LYS A 3 15.04 0.44 11.11
N PRO A 4 14.39 0.60 12.28
CA PRO A 4 13.07 0.01 12.48
C PRO A 4 12.11 0.55 11.43
N MET A 5 11.54 -0.33 10.61
CA MET A 5 10.57 0.06 9.59
C MET A 5 9.15 -0.01 10.15
N GLN A 6 8.41 1.09 10.03
CA GLN A 6 7.00 1.17 10.39
C GLN A 6 6.18 0.47 9.31
N LYS A 7 5.29 -0.44 9.72
CA LYS A 7 4.31 -1.08 8.83
C LYS A 7 3.10 -0.19 8.62
N TYR A 8 2.58 -0.18 7.40
CA TYR A 8 1.39 0.56 7.03
C TYR A 8 0.43 -0.33 6.26
N LEU A 9 -0.85 -0.06 6.45
CA LEU A 9 -1.95 -0.63 5.68
C LEU A 9 -2.53 0.46 4.79
N VAL A 10 -2.75 0.14 3.52
CA VAL A 10 -3.47 1.00 2.58
C VAL A 10 -4.68 0.25 2.05
N LEU A 11 -5.84 0.87 2.19
CA LEU A 11 -7.06 0.46 1.49
C LEU A 11 -7.20 1.29 0.23
N ILE A 12 -7.49 0.64 -0.88
CA ILE A 12 -7.55 1.25 -2.21
C ILE A 12 -8.94 1.02 -2.79
N LYS A 13 -9.56 2.12 -3.24
CA LYS A 13 -10.78 2.09 -4.05
C LYS A 13 -10.41 2.44 -5.48
N THR A 14 -10.88 1.63 -6.41
CA THR A 14 -10.78 1.88 -7.85
C THR A 14 -12.02 2.62 -8.37
N ARG A 15 -11.82 3.36 -9.47
CA ARG A 15 -12.90 4.01 -10.21
C ARG A 15 -13.73 2.93 -10.93
N PRO A 16 -15.07 2.99 -10.89
CA PRO A 16 -15.92 2.06 -11.61
C PRO A 16 -15.53 1.95 -13.09
N GLY A 17 -15.41 0.73 -13.61
CA GLY A 17 -15.06 0.46 -15.01
C GLY A 17 -13.59 0.72 -15.38
N ARG A 18 -12.72 1.09 -14.44
CA ARG A 18 -11.28 1.38 -14.70
C ARG A 18 -10.34 0.33 -14.11
N GLY A 19 -10.84 -0.88 -13.85
CA GLY A 19 -10.06 -1.97 -13.26
C GLY A 19 -8.86 -2.40 -14.10
N GLY A 20 -9.00 -2.40 -15.44
CA GLY A 20 -7.90 -2.73 -16.35
C GLY A 20 -6.73 -1.74 -16.26
N GLU A 21 -7.02 -0.43 -16.30
CA GLU A 21 -6.00 0.61 -16.14
C GLU A 21 -5.29 0.54 -14.78
N PHE A 22 -6.05 0.27 -13.71
CA PHE A 22 -5.46 0.05 -12.40
C PHE A 22 -4.49 -1.13 -12.43
N TRP A 23 -4.92 -2.27 -12.95
CA TRP A 23 -4.08 -3.47 -12.99
C TRP A 23 -2.82 -3.27 -13.84
N GLU A 24 -2.96 -2.64 -15.00
CA GLU A 24 -1.85 -2.32 -15.91
C GLU A 24 -0.73 -1.53 -15.26
N ASP A 25 -1.07 -0.57 -14.40
CA ASP A 25 -0.10 0.30 -13.73
C ASP A 25 0.37 -0.29 -12.42
N PHE A 26 -0.54 -0.85 -11.63
CA PHE A 26 -0.25 -1.40 -10.32
C PHE A 26 0.76 -2.56 -10.40
N GLN A 27 0.61 -3.46 -11.38
CA GLN A 27 1.54 -4.59 -11.56
C GLN A 27 2.97 -4.17 -11.93
N LYS A 28 3.18 -2.92 -12.35
CA LYS A 28 4.51 -2.39 -12.70
C LYS A 28 5.23 -1.78 -11.50
N ILE A 29 4.54 -1.62 -10.37
CA ILE A 29 5.16 -1.12 -9.13
C ILE A 29 6.10 -2.23 -8.62
N PRO A 30 7.42 -1.96 -8.50
CA PRO A 30 8.35 -2.96 -8.00
C PRO A 30 8.17 -3.14 -6.48
N ASP A 31 8.66 -4.26 -5.94
CA ASP A 31 8.63 -4.57 -4.50
C ASP A 31 9.28 -3.47 -3.66
N GLN A 32 10.26 -2.76 -4.21
CA GLN A 32 10.91 -1.59 -3.61
C GLN A 32 10.67 -0.34 -4.48
N PRO A 33 9.52 0.34 -4.34
CA PRO A 33 9.13 1.44 -5.22
C PRO A 33 9.96 2.72 -5.02
N MET A 34 10.58 2.88 -3.85
CA MET A 34 11.48 3.99 -3.54
C MET A 34 12.43 3.63 -2.40
N ASN A 35 13.50 4.41 -2.23
CA ASN A 35 14.41 4.21 -1.11
C ASN A 35 13.66 4.36 0.23
N GLY A 36 13.93 3.44 1.16
CA GLY A 36 13.27 3.41 2.46
C GLY A 36 11.82 2.92 2.45
N VAL A 37 11.29 2.39 1.33
CA VAL A 37 9.94 1.81 1.23
C VAL A 37 9.98 0.44 0.57
N SER A 38 9.33 -0.55 1.17
CA SER A 38 9.15 -1.89 0.60
C SER A 38 7.70 -2.35 0.72
N ILE A 39 7.19 -3.00 -0.32
CA ILE A 39 5.86 -3.60 -0.36
C ILE A 39 5.97 -5.04 0.19
N GLU A 40 5.12 -5.39 1.15
CA GLU A 40 5.07 -6.76 1.71
C GLU A 40 4.09 -7.64 0.95
N SER A 41 2.89 -7.13 0.69
CA SER A 41 1.84 -7.89 0.00
C SER A 41 0.69 -7.01 -0.45
N SER A 42 -0.07 -7.49 -1.44
CA SER A 42 -1.32 -6.87 -1.89
C SER A 42 -2.41 -7.91 -2.07
N TRP A 43 -3.65 -7.56 -1.74
CA TRP A 43 -4.78 -8.47 -1.77
C TRP A 43 -6.03 -7.79 -2.34
N SER A 44 -6.78 -8.50 -3.19
CA SER A 44 -8.15 -8.08 -3.55
C SER A 44 -9.08 -8.28 -2.36
N LEU A 45 -10.03 -7.36 -2.17
CA LEU A 45 -11.01 -7.40 -1.10
C LEU A 45 -12.43 -7.52 -1.65
N TYR A 46 -13.34 -8.03 -0.82
CA TYR A 46 -14.78 -7.89 -1.02
C TYR A 46 -15.30 -6.74 -0.15
N GLY A 47 -16.19 -5.91 -0.70
CA GLY A 47 -16.88 -4.86 0.05
C GLY A 47 -16.61 -3.45 -0.49
N TYR A 48 -16.56 -2.45 0.40
CA TYR A 48 -16.42 -1.06 -0.01
C TYR A 48 -15.07 -0.77 -0.66
N TRP A 49 -13.99 -1.33 -0.12
CA TRP A 49 -12.63 -1.23 -0.67
C TRP A 49 -12.37 -2.38 -1.62
N ASP A 50 -11.59 -2.13 -2.67
CA ASP A 50 -11.34 -3.13 -3.72
C ASP A 50 -10.02 -3.86 -3.49
N PHE A 51 -9.02 -3.19 -2.90
CA PHE A 51 -7.71 -3.76 -2.63
C PHE A 51 -7.12 -3.30 -1.28
N LEU A 52 -6.23 -4.13 -0.76
CA LEU A 52 -5.34 -3.88 0.36
C LEU A 52 -3.89 -3.89 -0.13
N LEU A 53 -3.06 -3.00 0.37
CA LEU A 53 -1.60 -3.05 0.26
C LEU A 53 -0.97 -2.95 1.65
N LEU A 54 -0.04 -3.84 1.97
CA LEU A 54 0.83 -3.76 3.13
C LEU A 54 2.22 -3.34 2.68
N PHE A 55 2.77 -2.31 3.32
CA PHE A 55 4.12 -1.84 3.02
C PHE A 55 4.82 -1.39 4.31
N GLN A 56 6.14 -1.30 4.23
CA GLN A 56 7.01 -0.81 5.27
C GLN A 56 7.68 0.49 4.81
N ALA A 57 7.88 1.44 5.73
CA ALA A 57 8.73 2.60 5.49
C ALA A 57 9.67 2.87 6.67
N ASP A 58 10.89 3.35 6.40
CA ASP A 58 11.87 3.70 7.44
C ASP A 58 11.61 5.08 8.08
N SER A 59 10.66 5.84 7.54
CA SER A 59 10.21 7.14 8.05
C SER A 59 8.78 7.46 7.63
N ASN A 60 8.10 8.30 8.41
CA ASN A 60 6.77 8.83 8.06
C ASN A 60 6.80 9.63 6.76
N GLU A 61 7.86 10.39 6.51
CA GLU A 61 8.05 11.16 5.28
C GLU A 61 8.08 10.25 4.04
N ASN A 62 8.88 9.18 4.07
CA ASN A 62 8.90 8.20 2.98
C ASN A 62 7.55 7.53 2.76
N SER A 63 6.77 7.26 3.82
CA SER A 63 5.40 6.77 3.67
C SER A 63 4.49 7.76 2.95
N LEU A 64 4.60 9.06 3.25
CA LEU A 64 3.79 10.10 2.62
C LEU A 64 4.15 10.26 1.14
N HIS A 65 5.44 10.26 0.81
CA HIS A 65 5.92 10.31 -0.57
C HIS A 65 5.49 9.08 -1.37
N PHE A 66 5.61 7.87 -0.81
CA PHE A 66 5.12 6.68 -1.48
C PHE A 66 3.64 6.78 -1.82
N ILE A 67 2.80 7.18 -0.86
CA ILE A 67 1.35 7.30 -1.09
C ILE A 67 1.04 8.42 -2.09
N GLY A 68 1.62 9.60 -1.91
CA GLY A 68 1.31 10.80 -2.68
C GLY A 68 1.87 10.77 -4.11
N GLU A 69 3.09 10.28 -4.26
CA GLU A 69 3.86 10.45 -5.49
C GLU A 69 4.00 9.19 -6.31
N VAL A 70 3.78 8.01 -5.71
CA VAL A 70 3.82 6.73 -6.42
C VAL A 70 2.41 6.15 -6.49
N LEU A 71 1.83 5.77 -5.34
CA LEU A 71 0.60 5.00 -5.32
C LEU A 71 -0.59 5.79 -5.90
N ARG A 72 -0.81 7.04 -5.47
CA ARG A 72 -1.95 7.85 -5.97
C ARG A 72 -1.82 8.25 -7.44
N LYS A 73 -0.66 8.06 -8.08
CA LYS A 73 -0.49 8.29 -9.53
C LYS A 73 -0.89 7.09 -10.38
N VAL A 74 -1.12 5.92 -9.78
CA VAL A 74 -1.64 4.74 -10.47
C VAL A 74 -3.01 5.07 -11.06
N ARG A 75 -3.17 4.86 -12.37
CA ARG A 75 -4.44 5.10 -13.06
C ARG A 75 -5.54 4.22 -12.47
N GLY A 76 -6.78 4.70 -12.56
CA GLY A 76 -7.92 3.97 -12.01
C GLY A 76 -8.07 4.03 -10.48
N ILE A 77 -7.13 4.58 -9.70
CA ILE A 77 -7.38 4.83 -8.27
C ILE A 77 -8.38 5.99 -8.09
N ALA A 78 -9.39 5.75 -7.25
CA ALA A 78 -10.39 6.74 -6.84
C ALA A 78 -10.06 7.32 -5.46
N LYS A 79 -9.74 6.45 -4.48
CA LYS A 79 -9.46 6.83 -3.10
C LYS A 79 -8.45 5.90 -2.48
N THR A 80 -7.68 6.43 -1.53
CA THR A 80 -6.84 5.64 -0.63
C THR A 80 -7.13 6.00 0.83
N SER A 81 -7.03 5.03 1.73
CA SER A 81 -6.99 5.25 3.18
C SER A 81 -5.76 4.54 3.73
N THR A 82 -4.83 5.30 4.33
CA THR A 82 -3.56 4.79 4.82
C THR A 82 -3.53 4.89 6.34
N SER A 83 -3.05 3.86 7.03
CA SER A 83 -2.91 3.87 8.48
C SER A 83 -1.63 3.16 8.90
N PRO A 84 -0.86 3.72 9.85
CA PRO A 84 0.23 2.98 10.48
C PRO A 84 -0.37 1.81 11.26
N MET A 85 0.29 0.66 11.19
CA MET A 85 -0.12 -0.55 11.90
C MET A 85 0.62 -0.64 13.23
N THR A 86 -0.14 -0.76 14.31
CA THR A 86 0.37 -1.13 15.63
C THR A 86 -0.20 -2.48 16.00
N ALA A 87 0.66 -3.43 16.35
CA ALA A 87 0.21 -4.74 16.79
C ALA A 87 -0.49 -4.61 18.16
N LEU A 88 -1.80 -4.83 18.20
CA LEU A 88 -2.56 -4.84 19.46
C LEU A 88 -2.49 -6.20 20.16
N LYS A 89 -2.55 -7.28 19.39
CA LYS A 89 -2.44 -8.66 19.86
C LYS A 89 -1.93 -9.53 18.73
N LYS A 90 -0.98 -10.42 19.03
CA LYS A 90 -0.52 -11.45 18.09
C LYS A 90 -1.43 -12.68 18.27
N PHE A 91 -2.06 -13.12 17.19
CA PHE A 91 -2.86 -14.34 17.18
C PHE A 91 -2.02 -15.44 16.50
N GLY A 92 -1.79 -16.55 17.22
CA GLY A 92 -1.00 -17.69 16.75
C GLY A 92 0.52 -17.55 16.96
N LYS A 93 1.21 -18.70 16.98
CA LYS A 93 2.66 -18.77 16.75
C LYS A 93 2.87 -18.79 15.23
N MET A 94 3.77 -17.94 14.74
CA MET A 94 4.29 -18.04 13.37
C MET A 94 4.91 -19.42 13.15
#